data_AF-A0A2G4HKM9-F1
#
_entry.id   AF-A0A2G4HKM9-F1
#
_cell.length_a   1.000
_cell.length_b   1.000
_cell.length_c   1.000
_cell.angle_alpha   90.00
_cell.angle_beta   90.00
_cell.angle_gamma   90.00
#
_symmetry.space_group_name_H-M   'P 1'
#
loop_
_entity.id
_entity.type
_entity.pdbx_description
1 polymer ?
#
loop_
_entity_poly.entity_id
_entity_poly.type
_entity_poly.pdbx_seq_one_letter_code
_entity_poly.pdbx_strand_id
1 'polypeptide(L)' 'MSSPLGKLTSPTSLVVDAVLVLGFFSLIYWLVESHVPSNDPNMVMLWAGLTSACMSSVFWLAVQMFRVVLKAQLMANKK' A
#
# COMPACT_ATOMS: atom_id res chain seq x y z
N MET A 1 11.56 16.39 12.81
CA MET A 1 12.96 16.22 12.37
C MET A 1 13.03 16.56 10.88
N SER A 2 13.84 17.53 10.49
CA SER A 2 14.07 17.89 9.08
C SER A 2 14.94 16.82 8.41
N SER A 3 14.36 16.00 7.55
CA SER A 3 15.08 14.94 6.84
C SER A 3 15.93 15.54 5.70
N PRO A 4 17.18 15.11 5.49
CA PRO A 4 18.06 15.65 4.44
C PRO A 4 17.53 15.43 3.02
N LEU A 5 16.53 14.56 2.84
CA LEU A 5 15.85 14.27 1.57
C LEU A 5 14.81 15.32 1.13
N GLY A 6 14.55 16.35 1.94
CA GLY A 6 13.47 17.31 1.70
C GLY A 6 12.08 16.67 1.77
N LYS A 7 11.08 17.27 1.10
CA LYS A 7 9.69 16.79 1.15
C LYS A 7 9.57 15.47 0.38
N LEU A 8 9.19 14.40 1.08
CA LEU A 8 9.08 13.05 0.51
C LEU A 8 7.76 12.85 -0.26
N THR A 9 6.71 13.57 0.14
CA THR A 9 5.37 13.43 -0.44
C THR A 9 4.93 14.71 -1.14
N SER A 10 4.41 14.55 -2.36
CA SER A 10 3.68 15.56 -3.11
C SER A 10 2.21 15.12 -3.24
N PRO A 11 1.27 16.04 -3.51
CA PRO A 11 -0.12 15.64 -3.77
C PRO A 11 -0.22 14.62 -4.92
N THR A 12 0.63 14.74 -5.94
CA THR A 12 0.71 13.75 -7.02
C THR A 12 1.20 12.38 -6.55
N SER A 13 2.23 12.31 -5.69
CA SER A 13 2.72 11.02 -5.17
C SER A 13 1.68 10.34 -4.29
N LEU A 14 0.89 11.12 -3.55
CA LEU A 14 -0.19 10.61 -2.70
C LEU A 14 -1.30 9.97 -3.54
N VAL A 15 -1.67 10.58 -4.67
CA VAL A 15 -2.67 10.01 -5.60
C VAL A 15 -2.16 8.70 -6.19
N VAL A 16 -0.89 8.65 -6.60
CA VAL A 16 -0.28 7.41 -7.10
C VAL A 16 -0.31 6.31 -6.03
N ASP A 17 0.06 6.64 -4.78
CA ASP A 17 -0.01 5.68 -3.67
C ASP A 17 -1.42 5.18 -3.44
N ALA A 18 -2.42 6.08 -3.45
CA ALA A 18 -3.82 5.71 -3.26
C ALA A 18 -4.30 4.74 -4.34
N VAL A 19 -3.97 4.99 -5.61
CA VAL A 19 -4.31 4.08 -6.71
C VAL A 19 -3.63 2.73 -6.55
N LEU A 20 -2.35 2.71 -6.20
CA LEU A 20 -1.59 1.46 -6.00
C LEU A 20 -2.16 0.63 -4.85
N VAL A 21 -2.47 1.27 -3.72
CA VAL A 21 -3.00 0.61 -2.52
C VAL A 21 -4.42 0.12 -2.73
N LEU A 22 -5.29 0.91 -3.38
CA LEU A 22 -6.65 0.47 -3.70
C LEU A 22 -6.66 -0.68 -4.71
N GLY A 23 -5.81 -0.63 -5.75
CA GLY A 23 -5.67 -1.73 -6.70
C GLY A 23 -5.18 -3.01 -6.03
N PHE A 24 -4.19 -2.90 -5.14
CA PHE A 24 -3.70 -4.03 -4.36
C PHE A 24 -4.77 -4.59 -3.40
N PHE A 25 -5.53 -3.70 -2.73
CA PHE A 25 -6.64 -4.10 -1.87
C PHE A 25 -7.68 -4.93 -2.63
N SER A 26 -8.13 -4.45 -3.79
CA SER A 26 -9.11 -5.17 -4.61
C SER A 26 -8.60 -6.54 -5.06
N LEU A 27 -7.33 -6.63 -5.45
CA LEU A 27 -6.70 -7.91 -5.83
C LEU A 27 -6.68 -8.90 -4.67
N ILE A 28 -6.20 -8.46 -3.50
CA ILE A 28 -6.12 -9.34 -2.32
C ILE A 28 -7.52 -9.71 -1.82
N TYR A 29 -8.47 -8.79 -1.82
CA TYR A 29 -9.84 -9.09 -1.43
C TYR A 29 -10.43 -10.18 -2.33
N TRP A 30 -10.32 -10.02 -3.66
CA TRP A 30 -10.81 -11.01 -4.62
C TRP A 30 -10.16 -12.39 -4.43
N LEU A 31 -8.86 -12.42 -4.11
CA LEU A 31 -8.15 -13.66 -3.83
C LEU A 31 -8.62 -14.33 -2.52
N VAL A 32 -8.76 -13.54 -1.45
CA VAL A 32 -9.07 -14.06 -0.10
C VAL A 32 -10.55 -14.43 0.05
N GLU A 33 -11.46 -13.79 -0.70
CA GLU A 33 -12.89 -14.06 -0.68
C GLU A 33 -13.19 -15.57 -0.84
N SER A 34 -12.53 -16.23 -1.79
CA SER A 34 -12.70 -17.66 -2.08
C SER A 34 -12.15 -18.58 -0.98
N HIS A 35 -11.33 -18.06 -0.07
CA HIS A 35 -10.71 -18.81 1.02
C HIS A 35 -11.44 -18.65 2.36
N VAL A 36 -12.47 -17.80 2.45
CA VAL A 36 -13.27 -17.67 3.67
C VAL A 36 -14.23 -18.86 3.74
N PRO A 37 -14.15 -19.73 4.76
CA PRO A 37 -15.04 -20.89 4.88
C PRO A 37 -16.39 -20.47 5.47
N SER A 38 -17.15 -19.66 4.72
CA SER A 38 -18.50 -19.21 5.09
C SER A 38 -19.35 -18.96 3.85
N ASN A 39 -20.63 -19.34 3.93
CA ASN A 39 -21.62 -19.01 2.90
C ASN A 39 -22.33 -17.67 3.16
N ASP A 40 -22.14 -17.07 4.33
CA ASP A 40 -22.77 -15.79 4.68
C ASP A 40 -21.99 -14.62 4.05
N PRO A 41 -22.60 -13.83 3.15
CA PRO A 41 -21.89 -12.78 2.42
C PRO A 41 -21.35 -11.69 3.36
N ASN A 42 -22.04 -11.43 4.47
CA ASN A 42 -21.59 -10.47 5.48
C ASN A 42 -20.31 -10.94 6.20
N MET A 43 -20.19 -12.24 6.49
CA MET A 43 -18.98 -12.80 7.10
C MET A 43 -17.82 -12.78 6.12
N VAL A 44 -18.06 -13.14 4.86
CA VAL A 44 -17.04 -13.11 3.81
C VAL A 44 -16.51 -11.69 3.63
N MET A 45 -17.39 -10.69 3.52
CA MET A 45 -16.98 -9.29 3.37
C MET A 45 -16.17 -8.78 4.56
N LEU A 46 -16.57 -9.14 5.79
CA LEU A 46 -15.88 -8.71 7.01
C LEU A 46 -14.47 -9.32 7.09
N TRP A 47 -14.34 -10.63 6.93
CA TRP A 47 -13.06 -11.33 7.09
C TRP A 47 -12.10 -11.07 5.93
N ALA A 48 -12.59 -11.15 4.69
CA ALA A 48 -11.79 -10.85 3.52
C ALA A 48 -11.37 -9.37 3.51
N GLY A 49 -12.28 -8.45 3.86
CA GLY A 49 -12.02 -7.02 3.94
C GLY A 49 -10.99 -6.65 5.02
N LEU A 50 -11.10 -7.23 6.22
CA LEU A 50 -10.14 -6.97 7.30
C LEU A 50 -8.75 -7.52 6.97
N THR A 51 -8.70 -8.69 6.33
CA THR A 51 -7.44 -9.31 5.87
C THR A 51 -6.79 -8.50 4.76
N SER A 52 -7.54 -8.11 3.73
CA SER A 52 -7.02 -7.31 2.62
C SER A 52 -6.63 -5.90 3.06
N ALA A 53 -7.35 -5.30 4.02
CA ALA A 53 -7.00 -4.00 4.60
C ALA A 53 -5.65 -4.05 5.32
N CYS A 54 -5.40 -5.08 6.13
CA CYS A 54 -4.13 -5.27 6.82
C CYS A 54 -2.97 -5.40 5.81
N MET A 55 -3.09 -6.28 4.81
CA MET A 55 -2.05 -6.48 3.80
C MET A 55 -1.79 -5.21 2.98
N SER A 56 -2.85 -4.47 2.63
CA SER A 56 -2.74 -3.21 1.89
C SER A 56 -2.06 -2.11 2.71
N SER A 57 -2.27 -2.09 4.03
CA SER A 57 -1.58 -1.15 4.92
C SER A 57 -0.07 -1.42 4.98
N VAL A 58 0.34 -2.70 5.02
CA VAL A 58 1.76 -3.08 4.98
C VAL A 58 2.37 -2.77 3.62
N PHE A 59 1.65 -3.04 2.54
CA PHE A 59 2.05 -2.65 1.19
C PHE A 59 2.29 -1.14 1.07
N TRP A 60 1.40 -0.32 1.63
CA TRP A 60 1.59 1.14 1.65
C TRP A 60 2.87 1.54 2.38
N LEU A 61 3.13 0.96 3.55
CA LEU A 61 4.38 1.22 4.29
C LEU A 61 5.61 0.84 3.46
N ALA A 62 5.58 -0.30 2.76
CA ALA A 62 6.67 -0.72 1.88
C ALA A 62 6.90 0.27 0.74
N VAL A 63 5.85 0.80 0.13
CA VAL A 63 5.94 1.85 -0.91
C VAL A 63 6.61 3.12 -0.35
N GLN A 64 6.29 3.50 0.89
CA GLN A 64 6.93 4.66 1.54
C GLN A 64 8.42 4.42 1.80
N MET A 65 8.80 3.23 2.27
CA MET A 65 10.21 2.88 2.47
C MET A 65 10.98 2.84 1.15
N PHE A 66 10.38 2.25 0.11
CA PHE A 66 10.97 2.21 -1.23
C PHE A 66 11.23 3.62 -1.77
N ARG A 67 10.29 4.55 -1.59
CA ARG A 67 10.45 5.95 -1.99
C ARG A 67 11.63 6.63 -1.31
N VAL A 68 11.83 6.38 -0.01
CA VAL A 68 12.98 6.92 0.74
C VAL A 68 14.28 6.41 0.15
N VAL A 69 14.40 5.11 -0.10
CA VAL A 69 15.60 4.51 -0.69
C VAL A 69 15.83 5.03 -2.11
N LEU A 70 14.80 5.06 -2.96
CA LEU A 70 14.90 5.56 -4.32
C LEU A 70 15.39 7.00 -4.38
N LYS A 71 14.85 7.88 -3.53
CA LYS A 71 15.32 9.27 -3.45
C LYS A 71 16.77 9.37 -2.99
N ALA A 72 17.19 8.57 -2.01
CA ALA A 72 18.58 8.54 -1.57
C ALA A 72 19.53 8.10 -2.70
N GLN A 73 19.17 7.05 -3.44
CA GLN A 73 19.93 6.53 -4.58
C GLN A 73 20.02 7.53 -5.75
N LEU A 74 18.93 8.24 -6.04
CA LEU A 74 18.90 9.27 -7.08
C LEU A 74 19.77 10.49 -6.72
N MET A 75 19.84 10.88 -5.45
CA MET A 75 20.75 11.95 -5.02
C MET A 75 22.21 11.51 -5.06
N ALA A 76 22.51 10.26 -4.70
CA ALA A 76 23.87 9.72 -4.78
C ALA A 76 24.39 9.67 -6.22
N ASN A 77 23.54 9.30 -7.19
CA ASN A 77 23.91 9.26 -8.62
C ASN A 77 24.06 10.64 -9.28
N LYS A 78 23.57 11.72 -8.66
CA LYS A 78 23.70 13.09 -9.20
C LYS A 78 25.03 13.77 -8.82
N LYS A 79 25.86 13.11 -8.01
CA LYS A 79 27.16 13.61 -7.54
C LYS A 79 28.29 12.96 -8.31
#